data_AF-A0A9E4X711-F1
#
_entry.id   AF-A0A9E4X711-F1
#
_cell.length_a   1.000
_cell.length_b   1.000
_cell.length_c   1.000
_cell.angle_alpha   90.00
_cell.angle_beta   90.00
_cell.angle_gamma   90.00
#
_symmetry.space_group_name_H-M   'P 1'
#
loop_
_entity.id
_entity.type
_entity.pdbx_description
1 polymer ?
#
loop_
_entity_poly.entity_id
_entity_poly.type
_entity_poly.pdbx_seq_one_letter_code
_entity_poly.pdbx_strand_id
1 'polypeptide(L)'
;AANPKGRDLAWEFVKANWGEFDRRYGGGGFGLMRLVSICSHFNSQEKADDVDSFFAEHPAPAAERTIRQALERVRLNIKWLELNRQELTDWFAG
;
A
#
# COMPACT_ATOMS: atom_id res chain seq x y z
N ALA A 1 6.38 -6.88 2.02
CA ALA A 1 6.32 -8.32 1.71
C ALA A 1 6.34 -8.50 0.20
N ALA A 2 7.14 -9.42 -0.34
CA ALA A 2 7.27 -9.65 -1.79
C ALA A 2 6.24 -10.66 -2.35
N ASN A 3 5.55 -11.41 -1.48
CA ASN A 3 4.49 -12.35 -1.85
C ASN A 3 3.12 -11.65 -1.83
N PRO A 4 2.29 -11.72 -2.89
CA PRO A 4 0.97 -11.10 -2.93
C PRO A 4 0.07 -11.48 -1.75
N LYS A 5 -0.03 -12.78 -1.41
CA LYS A 5 -0.84 -13.25 -0.26
C LYS A 5 -0.24 -12.79 1.08
N GLY A 6 1.09 -12.78 1.16
CA GLY A 6 1.80 -12.29 2.35
C GLY A 6 1.66 -10.77 2.55
N ARG A 7 1.37 -10.02 1.48
CA ARG A 7 1.14 -8.57 1.55
C ARG A 7 -0.25 -8.26 2.10
N ASP A 8 -1.27 -8.97 1.65
CA ASP A 8 -2.63 -8.79 2.18
C ASP A 8 -2.67 -9.13 3.67
N LEU A 9 -2.09 -10.27 4.07
CA LEU A 9 -1.99 -10.65 5.49
C LEU A 9 -1.21 -9.62 6.32
N ALA A 10 -0.12 -9.07 5.78
CA ALA A 10 0.65 -8.03 6.47
C ALA A 10 -0.16 -6.74 6.65
N TRP A 11 -0.98 -6.37 5.65
CA TRP A 11 -1.82 -5.18 5.74
C TRP A 11 -2.96 -5.35 6.75
N GLU A 12 -3.63 -6.50 6.75
CA GLU A 12 -4.65 -6.81 7.76
C GLU A 12 -4.05 -6.83 9.18
N PHE A 13 -2.84 -7.36 9.34
CA PHE A 13 -2.13 -7.32 10.62
C PHE A 13 -1.81 -5.88 11.08
N VAL A 14 -1.44 -5.00 10.15
CA VAL A 14 -1.21 -3.57 10.45
C VAL A 14 -2.51 -2.91 10.92
N LYS A 15 -3.61 -3.08 10.18
CA LYS A 15 -4.92 -2.52 10.55
C LYS A 15 -5.37 -3.00 11.94
N ALA A 16 -5.29 -4.31 12.18
CA ALA A 16 -5.73 -4.92 13.43
C ALA A 16 -4.92 -4.48 14.67
N ASN A 17 -3.66 -4.08 14.48
CA ASN A 17 -2.76 -3.71 15.59
C ASN A 17 -2.35 -2.23 15.56
N TRP A 18 -3.08 -1.41 14.80
CA TRP A 18 -2.67 -0.04 14.51
C TRP A 18 -2.43 0.80 15.76
N GLY A 19 -3.31 0.71 16.77
CA GLY A 19 -3.15 1.45 18.02
C GLY A 19 -1.81 1.18 18.71
N GLU A 20 -1.28 -0.04 18.63
CA GLU A 20 0.03 -0.36 19.19
C GLU A 20 1.18 0.16 18.32
N PHE A 21 1.03 0.12 17.00
CA PHE A 21 2.02 0.69 16.08
C PHE A 21 2.10 2.21 16.21
N ASP A 22 0.96 2.89 16.31
CA ASP A 22 0.91 4.33 16.52
C ASP A 22 1.48 4.71 17.89
N ARG A 23 1.11 4.00 18.95
CA ARG A 23 1.68 4.22 20.29
C ARG A 23 3.20 4.07 20.32
N ARG A 24 3.77 3.11 19.57
CA ARG A 24 5.22 2.84 19.54
C ARG A 24 6.00 3.70 18.54
N TYR A 25 5.40 4.05 17.41
CA TYR A 25 6.11 4.62 16.25
C TYR A 25 5.47 5.91 15.69
N GLY A 26 4.29 6.31 16.18
CA GLY A 26 3.54 7.50 15.74
C GLY A 26 4.20 8.82 16.10
N GLY A 27 5.03 8.85 17.16
CA GLY A 27 5.81 10.02 17.57
C GLY A 27 6.95 10.41 16.61
N GLY A 28 7.17 9.65 15.54
CA GLY A 28 8.22 9.88 14.55
C GLY A 28 9.30 8.80 14.53
N GLY A 29 9.70 8.38 13.34
CA GLY A 29 10.73 7.37 13.11
C GLY A 29 10.50 6.56 11.82
N PHE A 30 11.50 5.78 11.42
CA PHE A 30 11.45 4.99 10.18
C PHE A 30 10.48 3.80 10.23
N GLY A 31 10.03 3.40 11.42
CA GLY A 31 9.17 2.23 11.62
C GLY A 31 7.83 2.36 10.93
N LEU A 32 7.10 3.45 11.19
CA LEU A 32 5.79 3.71 10.58
C LEU A 32 5.88 3.87 9.07
N MET A 33 6.91 4.59 8.59
CA MET A 33 7.17 4.74 7.15
C MET A 33 7.40 3.40 6.46
N ARG A 34 8.12 2.46 7.10
CA ARG A 34 8.38 1.13 6.55
C ARG A 34 7.14 0.24 6.55
N LEU A 35 6.23 0.41 7.52
CA LEU A 35 4.94 -0.28 7.51
C LEU A 35 4.07 0.23 6.36
N VAL A 36 3.96 1.54 6.21
CA VAL A 36 3.16 2.17 5.14
C VAL A 36 3.71 1.81 3.75
N SER A 37 5.04 1.74 3.59
CA SER A 37 5.64 1.46 2.28
C SER A 37 5.23 0.09 1.70
N ILE A 38 4.79 -0.86 2.53
CA ILE A 38 4.25 -2.16 2.09
C ILE A 38 3.06 -1.96 1.15
N CYS A 39 2.26 -0.92 1.36
CA CYS A 39 1.08 -0.60 0.55
C CYS A 39 1.45 -0.22 -0.90
N SER A 40 2.65 0.29 -1.15
CA SER A 40 3.11 0.74 -2.47
C SER A 40 3.13 -0.36 -3.54
N HIS A 41 3.06 -1.62 -3.12
CA HIS A 41 3.07 -2.76 -4.04
C HIS A 41 1.67 -3.21 -4.47
N PHE A 42 0.61 -2.68 -3.87
CA PHE A 42 -0.75 -2.96 -4.36
C PHE A 42 -0.94 -2.47 -5.79
N ASN A 43 -1.89 -3.09 -6.48
CA ASN A 43 -2.13 -2.88 -7.91
C ASN A 43 -3.62 -2.96 -8.26
N SER A 44 -4.52 -2.80 -7.28
CA SER A 44 -5.96 -2.75 -7.47
C SER A 44 -6.52 -1.48 -6.83
N GLN A 45 -7.58 -0.93 -7.44
CA GLN A 45 -8.25 0.27 -6.95
C GLN A 45 -8.83 0.05 -5.55
N GLU A 46 -9.46 -1.10 -5.31
CA GLU A 46 -9.99 -1.51 -4.00
C GLU A 46 -8.94 -1.37 -2.88
N LYS A 47 -7.69 -1.78 -3.12
CA LYS A 47 -6.63 -1.66 -2.12
C LYS A 47 -6.13 -0.23 -1.94
N ALA A 48 -6.18 0.59 -2.99
CA ALA A 48 -5.89 2.02 -2.84
C ALA A 48 -6.93 2.69 -1.95
N ASP A 49 -8.21 2.38 -2.16
CA ASP A 49 -9.33 2.95 -1.42
C ASP A 49 -9.34 2.49 0.05
N ASP A 50 -9.02 1.21 0.31
CA ASP A 50 -8.87 0.67 1.67
C ASP A 50 -7.73 1.38 2.43
N VAL A 51 -6.58 1.63 1.78
CA VAL A 51 -5.46 2.36 2.39
C VAL A 51 -5.82 3.82 2.66
N ASP A 52 -6.45 4.51 1.70
CA ASP A 52 -6.85 5.91 1.83
C ASP A 52 -7.87 6.09 2.96
N SER A 53 -8.91 5.25 2.98
CA SER A 53 -9.95 5.26 4.02
C SER A 53 -9.37 4.99 5.39
N PHE A 54 -8.47 4.00 5.50
CA PHE A 54 -7.84 3.64 6.76
C PHE A 54 -7.07 4.83 7.37
N PHE A 55 -6.25 5.53 6.57
CA PHE A 55 -5.47 6.67 7.06
C PHE A 55 -6.27 7.97 7.21
N ALA A 56 -7.45 8.07 6.59
CA ALA A 56 -8.41 9.13 6.88
C ALA A 56 -9.01 8.98 8.30
N GLU A 57 -9.31 7.74 8.71
CA GLU A 57 -9.80 7.42 10.06
C GLU A 57 -8.68 7.38 11.11
N HIS A 58 -7.44 7.09 10.69
CA HIS A 58 -6.28 6.93 11.55
C HIS A 58 -5.12 7.85 11.11
N PRO A 59 -5.21 9.17 11.37
CA PRO A 59 -4.20 10.11 10.91
C PRO A 59 -2.81 9.75 11.43
N ALA A 60 -1.85 9.69 10.51
CA ALA A 60 -0.44 9.40 10.81
C ALA A 60 0.46 10.53 10.29
N PRO A 61 0.53 11.70 10.96
CA PRO A 61 1.27 12.86 10.48
C PRO A 61 2.75 12.55 10.17
N ALA A 62 3.38 11.71 11.00
CA ALA A 62 4.77 11.28 10.81
C ALA A 62 5.01 10.46 9.53
N ALA A 63 3.96 9.85 8.96
CA ALA A 63 4.04 9.03 7.75
C ALA A 63 3.23 9.60 6.57
N GLU A 64 2.61 10.78 6.70
CA GLU A 64 1.72 11.38 5.69
C GLU A 64 2.36 11.41 4.29
N ARG A 65 3.63 11.83 4.21
CA ARG A 65 4.38 11.84 2.94
C ARG A 65 4.50 10.44 2.35
N THR A 66 4.82 9.44 3.17
CA THR A 66 4.97 8.05 2.73
C THR A 66 3.63 7.45 2.31
N ILE A 67 2.54 7.79 2.99
CA ILE A 67 1.17 7.37 2.63
C ILE A 67 0.83 7.89 1.22
N ARG A 68 1.02 9.19 0.98
CA ARG A 68 0.79 9.78 -0.35
C ARG A 68 1.63 9.11 -1.44
N GLN A 69 2.91 8.87 -1.17
CA GLN A 69 3.80 8.21 -2.12
C GLN A 69 3.41 6.76 -2.40
N ALA A 70 2.93 6.03 -1.39
CA ALA A 70 2.44 4.68 -1.56
C ALA A 70 1.18 4.64 -2.43
N LEU A 71 0.19 5.50 -2.14
CA LEU A 71 -1.04 5.62 -2.94
C LEU A 71 -0.75 6.00 -4.40
N GLU A 72 0.16 6.95 -4.63
CA GLU A 72 0.58 7.33 -5.97
C GLU A 72 1.22 6.15 -6.73
N ARG A 73 2.05 5.35 -6.05
CA ARG A 73 2.63 4.14 -6.64
C ARG A 73 1.55 3.14 -7.04
N VAL A 74 0.53 2.92 -6.21
CA VAL A 74 -0.57 2.00 -6.51
C VAL A 74 -1.33 2.45 -7.75
N ARG A 75 -1.62 3.75 -7.88
CA ARG A 75 -2.27 4.32 -9.08
C ARG A 75 -1.44 4.13 -10.33
N LEU A 76 -0.12 4.35 -10.25
CA LEU A 76 0.80 4.11 -11.36
C LEU A 76 0.83 2.62 -11.75
N ASN A 77 0.82 1.70 -10.78
CA ASN A 77 0.78 0.26 -11.05
C ASN A 77 -0.52 -0.16 -11.74
N ILE A 78 -1.67 0.38 -11.33
CA ILE A 78 -2.98 0.13 -11.96
C ILE A 78 -2.95 0.58 -13.42
N LYS A 79 -2.57 1.84 -13.66
CA LYS A 79 -2.50 2.40 -15.02
C LYS A 79 -1.52 1.64 -15.91
N TRP A 80 -0.38 1.22 -15.37
CA TRP A 80 0.58 0.40 -16.12
C TRP A 80 -0.04 -0.95 -16.51
N LEU A 81 -0.76 -1.62 -15.60
CA LEU A 81 -1.45 -2.86 -15.92
C LEU A 81 -2.54 -2.67 -16.96
N GLU A 82 -3.32 -1.59 -16.89
CA GLU A 82 -4.37 -1.29 -17.88
C GLU A 82 -3.79 -1.12 -19.29
N LEU A 83 -2.67 -0.40 -19.42
CA LEU A 83 -2.06 -0.11 -20.71
C LEU A 83 -1.31 -1.31 -21.32
N ASN A 84 -0.64 -2.11 -20.50
CA ASN A 84 0.32 -3.11 -20.98
C ASN A 84 -0.20 -4.55 -20.93
N ARG A 85 -1.34 -4.82 -20.26
CA ARG A 85 -1.82 -6.20 -20.06
C ARG A 85 -2.13 -6.91 -21.37
N GLN A 86 -2.81 -6.24 -22.30
CA GLN A 86 -3.20 -6.86 -23.57
C GLN A 86 -1.98 -7.19 -24.42
N GLU A 87 -1.08 -6.22 -24.60
CA GLU A 87 0.16 -6.38 -25.36
C GLU A 87 1.01 -7.53 -24.81
N LEU A 88 1.17 -7.62 -23.49
CA LEU A 88 1.91 -8.72 -22.87
C LEU A 88 1.20 -10.07 -23.05
N THR A 89 -0.13 -10.11 -22.93
CA THR A 89 -0.91 -11.34 -23.14
C THR A 89 -0.73 -11.85 -24.57
N ASP A 90 -0.77 -10.96 -25.54
CA ASP A 90 -0.58 -11.30 -26.95
C ASP A 90 0.86 -11.77 -27.23
N TRP A 91 1.86 -11.13 -26.63
CA TRP A 91 3.27 -11.53 -26.75
C TRP A 91 3.56 -12.92 -26.19
N PHE A 92 2.98 -13.27 -25.04
CA PHE A 92 3.16 -14.59 -24.42
C PHE A 92 2.30 -15.70 -25.06
N ALA A 93 1.30 -15.35 -25.86
CA ALA A 93 0.42 -16.31 -26.54
C ALA A 93 0.95 -16.76 -27.91
N GLY A 94 1.93 -16.04 -28.48
CA GLY A 94 2.66 -16.42 -29.69
C GLY A 94 3.93 -17.21 -29.39
#